data_AF-A0A2J9E0V0-F1
#
_entry.id   AF-A0A2J9E0V0-F1
#
_cell.length_a   1.000
_cell.length_b   1.000
_cell.length_c   1.000
_cell.angle_alpha   90.00
_cell.angle_beta   90.00
_cell.angle_gamma   90.00
#
_symmetry.space_group_name_H-M   'P 1'
#
loop_
_entity.id
_entity.type
_entity.pdbx_description
1 polymer ?
#
loop_
_entity_poly.entity_id
_entity_poly.type
_entity_poly.pdbx_seq_one_letter_code
_entity_poly.pdbx_strand_id
1 'polypeptide(L)'
;MSRRSAPFVAPEDIIQDPQSSEGKKHAKELLSTLQADIAAFRDDQFPPDILSQIRDLPIYQGNHDEVAAYHERWQPLIDRALKFYPAAYLPPENLPLPASLEIPQFVFQVQRLHLTKTRAKESKNFGSVGALISKCGEFSDDEYQRLEKVFAQDESARLVAHREFIDLRAYVFCRDHKGEMLEPERLRFYRTGLIVHALPDFKIVDSRQKPRKRRNDAYTNPLADNGVWKVYKKK
;
A
#
# COMPACT_ATOMS: atom_id res chain seq x y z
N MET A 1 0.15 6.57 -12.72
CA MET A 1 0.97 5.35 -12.46
C MET A 1 0.85 4.99 -10.98
N SER A 2 1.04 3.73 -10.56
CA SER A 2 1.18 3.46 -9.11
C SER A 2 2.53 4.03 -8.71
N ARG A 3 2.58 5.12 -7.92
CA ARG A 3 3.84 5.60 -7.37
C ARG A 3 4.49 4.43 -6.63
N ARG A 4 5.74 4.12 -6.98
CA ARG A 4 6.56 3.19 -6.20
C ARG A 4 6.82 3.85 -4.84
N SER A 5 6.97 3.08 -3.77
CA SER A 5 7.48 3.64 -2.52
C SER A 5 8.96 3.98 -2.67
N ALA A 6 9.47 4.86 -1.82
CA ALA A 6 10.89 5.15 -1.76
C ALA A 6 11.72 3.85 -1.59
N PRO A 7 12.88 3.73 -2.27
CA PRO A 7 13.75 2.58 -2.13
C PRO A 7 14.38 2.53 -0.74
N PHE A 8 14.60 1.31 -0.24
CA PHE A 8 15.34 1.08 0.99
C PHE A 8 16.83 1.39 0.79
N VAL A 9 17.42 2.08 1.76
CA VAL A 9 18.85 2.33 1.89
C VAL A 9 19.27 1.98 3.31
N ALA A 10 20.34 1.20 3.46
CA ALA A 10 20.88 0.91 4.79
C ALA A 10 21.56 2.18 5.34
N PRO A 11 21.24 2.64 6.57
CA PRO A 11 21.74 3.94 7.06
C PRO A 11 23.26 3.90 7.33
N GLU A 12 24.04 4.60 6.51
CA GLU A 12 25.50 4.73 6.64
C GLU A 12 25.93 5.53 7.88
N ASP A 13 25.05 6.39 8.41
CA ASP A 13 25.28 7.14 9.65
C ASP A 13 25.25 6.25 10.91
N ILE A 14 24.68 5.04 10.79
CA ILE A 14 24.51 4.09 11.90
C ILE A 14 25.35 2.84 11.67
N ILE A 15 25.56 2.43 10.41
CA ILE A 15 26.17 1.16 10.04
C ILE A 15 27.51 1.40 9.35
N GLN A 16 28.60 0.98 9.99
CA GLN A 16 29.98 1.25 9.56
C GLN A 16 30.37 0.61 8.22
N ASP A 17 29.77 -0.54 7.85
CA ASP A 17 29.85 -1.14 6.51
C ASP A 17 28.50 -1.77 6.14
N PRO A 18 27.57 -1.01 5.53
CA PRO A 18 26.22 -1.49 5.24
C PRO A 18 26.15 -2.54 4.12
N GLN A 19 27.21 -2.69 3.31
CA GLN A 19 27.24 -3.66 2.22
C GLN A 19 27.73 -5.03 2.66
N SER A 20 28.45 -5.11 3.78
CA SER A 20 28.83 -6.37 4.42
C SER A 20 27.61 -7.22 4.81
N SER A 21 27.84 -8.52 5.00
CA SER A 21 26.81 -9.45 5.50
C SER A 21 26.29 -9.02 6.88
N GLU A 22 27.19 -8.59 7.76
CA GLU A 22 26.86 -8.13 9.11
C GLU A 22 26.09 -6.80 9.08
N GLY A 23 26.51 -5.84 8.26
CA GLY A 23 25.80 -4.58 8.08
C GLY A 23 24.39 -4.75 7.51
N LYS A 24 24.20 -5.65 6.54
CA LYS A 24 22.88 -6.03 6.02
C LYS A 24 21.99 -6.65 7.10
N LYS A 25 22.56 -7.52 7.94
CA LYS A 25 21.85 -8.15 9.06
C LYS A 25 21.44 -7.09 10.08
N HIS A 26 22.36 -6.22 10.46
CA HIS A 26 22.11 -5.13 11.41
C HIS A 26 21.04 -4.15 10.88
N ALA A 27 21.11 -3.77 9.60
CA ALA A 27 20.09 -2.92 8.97
C ALA A 27 18.69 -3.54 9.04
N LYS A 28 18.59 -4.86 8.82
CA LYS A 28 17.34 -5.60 8.91
C LYS A 28 16.80 -5.65 10.34
N GLU A 29 17.67 -5.86 11.33
CA GLU A 29 17.32 -5.83 12.74
C GLU A 29 16.78 -4.45 13.15
N LEU A 30 17.49 -3.37 12.79
CA LEU A 30 17.04 -2.00 13.07
C LEU A 30 15.70 -1.66 12.40
N LEU A 31 15.51 -2.06 11.13
CA LEU A 31 14.24 -1.86 10.44
C LEU A 31 13.10 -2.65 11.11
N SER A 32 13.38 -3.88 11.56
CA SER A 32 12.41 -4.70 12.30
C SER A 32 12.02 -4.06 13.63
N THR A 33 12.97 -3.49 14.36
CA THR A 33 12.71 -2.75 15.60
C THR A 33 11.85 -1.51 15.31
N LEU A 34 12.18 -0.73 14.26
CA LEU A 34 11.35 0.40 13.85
C LEU A 34 9.91 -0.01 13.52
N GLN A 35 9.72 -1.14 12.82
CA GLN A 35 8.39 -1.67 12.52
C GLN A 35 7.61 -2.06 13.78
N ALA A 36 8.28 -2.66 14.77
CA ALA A 36 7.66 -2.99 16.05
C ALA A 36 7.27 -1.73 16.84
N ASP A 37 8.14 -0.72 16.87
CA ASP A 37 7.86 0.56 17.53
C ASP A 37 6.67 1.28 16.88
N ILE A 38 6.62 1.30 15.54
CA ILE A 38 5.48 1.86 14.81
C ILE A 38 4.20 1.10 15.12
N ALA A 39 4.24 -0.24 15.17
CA ALA A 39 3.07 -1.04 15.49
C ALA A 39 2.57 -0.75 16.91
N ALA A 40 3.45 -0.73 17.91
CA ALA A 40 3.10 -0.41 19.29
C ALA A 40 2.52 1.01 19.42
N PHE A 41 3.12 2.00 18.75
CA PHE A 41 2.60 3.36 18.73
C PHE A 41 1.23 3.45 18.05
N ARG A 42 1.04 2.71 16.95
CA ARG A 42 -0.23 2.66 16.24
C ARG A 42 -1.33 2.05 17.10
N ASP A 43 -1.05 0.99 17.84
CA ASP A 43 -2.03 0.33 18.72
C ASP A 43 -2.51 1.25 19.85
N ASP A 44 -1.66 2.17 20.30
CA ASP A 44 -1.98 3.14 21.34
C ASP A 44 -2.64 4.43 20.80
N GLN A 45 -2.16 4.95 19.67
CA GLN A 45 -2.50 6.30 19.18
C GLN A 45 -3.47 6.31 17.99
N PHE A 46 -3.78 5.15 17.39
CA PHE A 46 -4.67 5.04 16.24
C PHE A 46 -5.92 4.20 16.59
N PRO A 47 -7.14 4.72 16.44
CA PRO A 47 -7.52 5.95 15.76
C PRO A 47 -7.13 7.23 16.52
N PRO A 48 -6.87 8.34 15.81
CA PRO A 48 -6.55 9.63 16.43
C PRO A 48 -7.69 10.10 17.35
N ASP A 49 -7.32 10.52 18.56
CA ASP A 49 -8.20 11.05 19.61
C ASP A 49 -8.71 12.48 19.32
N ILE A 50 -7.89 13.30 18.64
CA ILE A 50 -8.19 14.71 18.36
C ILE A 50 -8.76 14.97 16.97
N LEU A 51 -9.02 13.93 16.17
CA LEU A 51 -9.50 14.07 14.79
C LEU A 51 -10.85 13.38 14.59
N SER A 52 -11.66 13.92 13.69
CA SER A 52 -12.97 13.37 13.36
C SER A 52 -12.86 12.30 12.28
N GLN A 53 -13.40 11.11 12.53
CA GLN A 53 -13.46 10.05 11.53
C GLN A 53 -14.42 10.41 10.39
N ILE A 54 -14.00 10.20 9.15
CA ILE A 54 -14.84 10.31 7.97
C ILE A 54 -15.56 8.98 7.74
N ARG A 55 -16.85 8.95 8.08
CA ARG A 55 -17.72 7.79 7.90
C ARG A 55 -17.16 6.58 8.67
N ASP A 56 -17.18 5.40 8.05
CA ASP A 56 -16.69 4.11 8.53
C ASP A 56 -15.28 3.78 8.00
N LEU A 57 -14.56 4.77 7.48
CA LEU A 57 -13.28 4.58 6.82
C LEU A 57 -12.12 4.97 7.73
N PRO A 58 -10.92 4.41 7.56
CA PRO A 58 -9.73 4.87 8.27
C PRO A 58 -9.21 6.18 7.65
N ILE A 59 -10.08 7.17 7.53
CA ILE A 59 -9.79 8.52 7.08
C ILE A 59 -10.24 9.45 8.19
N TYR A 60 -9.37 10.35 8.65
CA TYR A 60 -9.65 11.28 9.74
C TYR A 60 -9.36 12.70 9.28
N GLN A 61 -10.20 13.64 9.69
CA GLN A 61 -10.08 15.05 9.36
C GLN A 61 -9.95 15.92 10.60
N GLY A 62 -9.25 17.03 10.45
CA GLY A 62 -9.19 18.12 11.42
C GLY A 62 -8.84 19.44 10.75
N ASN A 63 -8.79 20.50 11.55
CA ASN A 63 -8.19 21.76 11.14
C ASN A 63 -6.66 21.64 11.03
N HIS A 64 -5.98 22.74 10.68
CA HIS A 64 -4.53 22.74 10.52
C HIS A 64 -3.80 22.31 11.81
N ASP A 65 -4.18 22.90 12.94
CA ASP A 65 -3.49 22.74 14.22
C ASP A 65 -3.69 21.34 14.79
N GLU A 66 -4.90 20.79 14.70
CA GLU A 66 -5.21 19.41 15.13
C GLU A 66 -4.40 18.39 14.33
N VAL A 67 -4.33 18.57 13.00
CA VAL A 67 -3.58 17.65 12.14
C VAL A 67 -2.08 17.82 12.33
N ALA A 68 -1.58 19.04 12.52
CA ALA A 68 -0.18 19.31 12.82
C ALA A 68 0.22 18.69 14.17
N ALA A 69 -0.60 18.88 15.21
CA ALA A 69 -0.36 18.29 16.53
C ALA A 69 -0.35 16.76 16.46
N TYR A 70 -1.28 16.13 15.72
CA TYR A 70 -1.26 14.68 15.54
C TYR A 70 -0.04 14.22 14.73
N HIS A 71 0.33 14.95 13.66
CA HIS A 71 1.53 14.65 12.86
C HIS A 71 2.81 14.71 13.69
N GLU A 72 2.94 15.70 14.57
CA GLU A 72 4.08 15.85 15.48
C GLU A 72 4.30 14.62 16.36
N ARG A 73 3.22 13.97 16.83
CA ARG A 73 3.33 12.72 17.60
C ARG A 73 4.00 11.59 16.81
N TRP A 74 3.81 11.56 15.49
CA TRP A 74 4.41 10.57 14.59
C TRP A 74 5.82 10.95 14.12
N GLN A 75 6.23 12.20 14.29
CA GLN A 75 7.49 12.74 13.74
C GLN A 75 8.72 11.92 14.13
N PRO A 76 8.91 11.47 15.40
CA PRO A 76 10.08 10.67 15.77
C PRO A 76 10.20 9.35 14.99
N LEU A 77 9.07 8.72 14.65
CA LEU A 77 9.03 7.48 13.88
C LEU A 77 9.20 7.74 12.38
N ILE A 78 8.63 8.85 11.89
CA ILE A 78 8.82 9.31 10.51
C ILE A 78 10.29 9.62 10.25
N ASP A 79 10.96 10.36 11.13
CA ASP A 79 12.38 10.71 11.00
C ASP A 79 13.26 9.46 10.96
N ARG A 80 13.00 8.50 11.84
CA ARG A 80 13.67 7.19 11.82
C ARG A 80 13.42 6.44 10.51
N ALA A 81 12.20 6.46 9.99
CA ALA A 81 11.89 5.84 8.70
C ALA A 81 12.63 6.53 7.55
N LEU A 82 12.74 7.87 7.56
CA LEU A 82 13.45 8.62 6.53
C LEU A 82 14.95 8.27 6.45
N LYS A 83 15.57 7.82 7.55
CA LYS A 83 16.95 7.27 7.50
C LYS A 83 17.06 6.03 6.62
N PHE A 84 16.04 5.17 6.61
CA PHE A 84 15.99 3.98 5.76
C PHE A 84 15.45 4.26 4.35
N TYR A 85 14.78 5.40 4.16
CA TYR A 85 14.11 5.79 2.93
C TYR A 85 14.41 7.24 2.56
N PRO A 86 15.70 7.62 2.37
CA PRO A 86 16.11 9.02 2.24
C PRO A 86 15.55 9.73 1.00
N ALA A 87 15.15 8.98 -0.03
CA ALA A 87 14.50 9.53 -1.22
C ALA A 87 13.00 9.82 -1.05
N ALA A 88 12.41 9.47 0.10
CA ALA A 88 10.99 9.71 0.34
C ALA A 88 10.67 11.21 0.40
N TYR A 89 9.56 11.59 -0.24
CA TYR A 89 9.06 12.97 -0.32
C TYR A 89 10.01 13.99 -0.96
N LEU A 90 11.09 13.55 -1.62
CA LEU A 90 12.02 14.42 -2.33
C LEU A 90 11.67 14.56 -3.83
N PRO A 91 11.81 15.75 -4.42
CA PRO A 91 11.69 15.95 -5.87
C PRO A 91 12.72 15.15 -6.68
N PRO A 92 12.44 14.82 -7.95
CA PRO A 92 11.21 15.13 -8.71
C PRO A 92 10.08 14.13 -8.45
N GLU A 93 10.38 12.97 -7.88
CA GLU A 93 9.47 11.84 -7.84
C GLU A 93 8.47 11.91 -6.67
N ASN A 94 8.87 12.56 -5.56
CA ASN A 94 8.09 12.68 -4.33
C ASN A 94 7.52 11.32 -3.88
N LEU A 95 8.38 10.30 -3.85
CA LEU A 95 7.97 8.93 -3.54
C LEU A 95 7.50 8.84 -2.08
N PRO A 96 6.37 8.20 -1.78
CA PRO A 96 5.93 8.03 -0.40
C PRO A 96 6.76 6.98 0.35
N LEU A 97 6.72 7.03 1.68
CA LEU A 97 7.20 5.92 2.51
C LEU A 97 6.44 4.62 2.17
N PRO A 98 7.08 3.44 2.34
CA PRO A 98 6.41 2.17 2.08
C PRO A 98 5.20 1.94 2.98
N ALA A 99 4.07 1.55 2.39
CA ALA A 99 2.85 1.21 3.13
C ALA A 99 3.02 0.03 4.11
N SER A 100 4.09 -0.75 3.98
CA SER A 100 4.46 -1.81 4.94
C SER A 100 4.93 -1.28 6.28
N LEU A 101 5.29 0.00 6.38
CA LEU A 101 5.58 0.65 7.66
C LEU A 101 4.31 1.01 8.43
N GLU A 102 3.14 1.04 7.78
CA GLU A 102 1.84 1.34 8.42
C GLU A 102 1.72 2.72 9.10
N ILE A 103 2.65 3.64 8.81
CA ILE A 103 2.56 5.05 9.18
C ILE A 103 1.39 5.69 8.41
N PRO A 104 0.49 6.44 9.08
CA PRO A 104 -0.59 7.17 8.42
C PRO A 104 -0.08 8.15 7.35
N GLN A 105 -0.85 8.31 6.28
CA GLN A 105 -0.55 9.33 5.28
C GLN A 105 -1.17 10.65 5.70
N PHE A 106 -0.35 11.69 5.80
CA PHE A 106 -0.79 13.04 6.15
C PHE A 106 -0.89 13.88 4.88
N VAL A 107 -2.04 14.53 4.68
CA VAL A 107 -2.25 15.42 3.54
C VAL A 107 -2.85 16.74 4.03
N PHE A 108 -2.20 17.83 3.65
CA PHE A 108 -2.59 19.18 4.06
C PHE A 108 -3.34 19.93 2.95
N GLN A 109 -4.10 20.95 3.35
CA GLN A 109 -4.80 21.88 2.47
C GLN A 109 -5.81 21.18 1.53
N VAL A 110 -6.54 20.20 2.06
CA VAL A 110 -7.46 19.41 1.25
C VAL A 110 -8.79 20.13 1.10
N GLN A 111 -9.16 20.41 -0.15
CA GLN A 111 -10.44 21.01 -0.52
C GLN A 111 -11.52 19.94 -0.76
N ARG A 112 -11.14 18.77 -1.27
CA ARG A 112 -12.09 17.71 -1.61
C ARG A 112 -11.46 16.32 -1.56
N LEU A 113 -12.21 15.36 -1.02
CA LEU A 113 -11.96 13.93 -1.22
C LEU A 113 -12.98 13.35 -2.18
N HIS A 114 -12.51 12.54 -3.14
CA HIS A 114 -13.37 11.70 -3.96
C HIS A 114 -13.05 10.24 -3.73
N LEU A 115 -13.98 9.54 -3.09
CA LEU A 115 -13.88 8.14 -2.75
C LEU A 115 -14.41 7.28 -3.90
N THR A 116 -13.61 6.30 -4.31
CA THR A 116 -13.95 5.42 -5.43
C THR A 116 -13.70 3.97 -5.07
N LYS A 117 -14.57 3.10 -5.59
CA LYS A 117 -14.43 1.64 -5.53
C LYS A 117 -14.01 1.16 -6.91
N THR A 118 -12.87 0.47 -7.00
CA THR A 118 -12.38 -0.10 -8.25
C THR A 118 -12.10 -1.58 -8.05
N ARG A 119 -12.55 -2.43 -8.98
CA ARG A 119 -12.10 -3.82 -9.00
C ARG A 119 -10.63 -3.85 -9.42
N ALA A 120 -9.79 -4.44 -8.58
CA ALA A 120 -8.38 -4.63 -8.83
C ALA A 120 -8.03 -6.12 -8.79
N LYS A 121 -6.81 -6.44 -9.18
CA LYS A 121 -6.25 -7.78 -9.08
C LYS A 121 -4.86 -7.73 -8.48
N GLU A 122 -4.58 -8.71 -7.63
CA GLU A 122 -3.22 -9.05 -7.20
C GLU A 122 -2.71 -10.16 -8.11
N SER A 123 -1.48 -10.05 -8.59
CA SER A 123 -0.84 -11.04 -9.48
C SER A 123 0.45 -11.56 -8.84
N LYS A 124 0.57 -12.87 -8.70
CA LYS A 124 1.79 -13.54 -8.21
C LYS A 124 2.29 -14.55 -9.23
N ASN A 125 3.61 -14.59 -9.46
CA ASN A 125 4.24 -15.55 -10.36
C ASN A 125 4.87 -16.67 -9.55
N PHE A 126 4.76 -17.90 -10.05
CA PHE A 126 5.30 -19.10 -9.41
C PHE A 126 6.09 -19.94 -10.40
N GLY A 127 7.18 -20.50 -9.90
CA GLY A 127 8.03 -21.45 -10.61
C GLY A 127 7.81 -22.91 -10.23
N SER A 128 6.88 -23.19 -9.31
CA SER A 128 6.50 -24.55 -8.92
C SER A 128 5.09 -24.58 -8.33
N VAL A 129 4.44 -25.73 -8.38
CA VAL A 129 3.10 -25.95 -7.79
C VAL A 129 3.16 -25.87 -6.26
N GLY A 130 4.18 -26.43 -5.62
CA GLY A 130 4.34 -26.36 -4.17
C GLY A 130 4.44 -24.92 -3.63
N ALA A 131 5.21 -24.05 -4.30
CA ALA A 131 5.30 -22.63 -3.92
C ALA A 131 3.97 -21.90 -4.12
N LEU A 132 3.21 -22.28 -5.15
CA LEU A 132 1.89 -21.75 -5.41
C LEU A 132 0.92 -22.11 -4.29
N ILE A 133 0.83 -23.39 -3.90
CA ILE A 133 -0.09 -23.84 -2.86
C ILE A 133 0.25 -23.25 -1.50
N SER A 134 1.54 -23.21 -1.16
CA SER A 134 2.02 -22.56 0.07
C SER A 134 1.57 -21.10 0.20
N LYS A 135 1.34 -20.40 -0.93
CA LYS A 135 0.94 -18.97 -0.93
C LYS A 135 -0.53 -18.72 -1.25
N CYS A 136 -1.17 -19.58 -2.04
CA CYS A 136 -2.51 -19.37 -2.57
C CYS A 136 -3.56 -20.29 -1.93
N GLY A 137 -3.14 -21.23 -1.09
CA GLY A 137 -3.98 -22.26 -0.51
C GLY A 137 -4.15 -23.46 -1.44
N GLU A 138 -4.96 -24.41 -0.98
CA GLU A 138 -5.22 -25.65 -1.70
C GLU A 138 -6.20 -25.44 -2.86
N PHE A 139 -6.13 -26.38 -3.80
CA PHE A 139 -7.02 -26.52 -4.96
C PHE A 139 -7.50 -27.97 -4.98
N SER A 140 -8.51 -28.28 -5.78
CA SER A 140 -8.96 -29.67 -5.94
C SER A 140 -7.85 -30.55 -6.55
N ASP A 141 -7.93 -31.87 -6.32
CA ASP A 141 -6.95 -32.82 -6.86
C ASP A 141 -6.85 -32.76 -8.39
N ASP A 142 -7.98 -32.61 -9.09
CA ASP A 142 -8.01 -32.45 -10.54
C ASP A 142 -7.32 -31.16 -11.02
N GLU A 143 -7.44 -30.08 -10.24
CA GLU A 143 -6.75 -28.82 -10.50
C GLU A 143 -5.26 -28.95 -10.24
N TYR A 144 -4.89 -29.62 -9.16
CA TYR A 144 -3.50 -29.90 -8.81
C TYR A 144 -2.79 -30.64 -9.95
N GLN A 145 -3.40 -31.70 -10.47
CA GLN A 145 -2.88 -32.44 -11.63
C GLN A 145 -2.73 -31.57 -12.89
N ARG A 146 -3.69 -30.67 -13.17
CA ARG A 146 -3.58 -29.72 -14.29
C ARG A 146 -2.41 -28.76 -14.12
N LEU A 147 -2.15 -28.29 -12.89
CA LEU A 147 -1.04 -27.39 -12.59
C LEU A 147 0.31 -28.11 -12.71
N GLU A 148 0.43 -29.35 -12.22
CA GLU A 148 1.67 -30.14 -12.36
C GLU A 148 1.97 -30.46 -13.82
N LYS A 149 0.95 -30.77 -14.61
CA LYS A 149 1.09 -31.05 -16.05
C LYS A 149 1.74 -29.90 -16.81
N VAL A 150 1.56 -28.64 -16.37
CA VAL A 150 2.22 -27.48 -16.99
C VAL A 150 3.74 -27.58 -16.90
N PHE A 151 4.25 -27.95 -15.72
CA PHE A 151 5.70 -28.07 -15.49
C PHE A 151 6.26 -29.37 -16.05
N ALA A 152 5.48 -30.46 -16.06
CA ALA A 152 5.87 -31.70 -16.71
C ALA A 152 6.05 -31.55 -18.23
N GLN A 153 5.32 -30.62 -18.85
CA GLN A 153 5.46 -30.29 -20.28
C GLN A 153 6.57 -29.28 -20.57
N ASP A 154 6.86 -28.41 -19.61
CA ASP A 154 7.82 -27.31 -19.74
C ASP A 154 8.29 -26.88 -18.36
N GLU A 155 9.48 -27.34 -17.95
CA GLU A 155 10.07 -27.02 -16.65
C GLU A 155 10.39 -25.52 -16.50
N SER A 156 10.51 -24.79 -17.61
CA SER A 156 10.74 -23.35 -17.62
C SER A 156 9.45 -22.52 -17.50
N ALA A 157 8.29 -23.19 -17.58
CA ALA A 157 6.99 -22.54 -17.50
C ALA A 157 6.83 -21.76 -16.20
N ARG A 158 5.92 -20.78 -16.24
CA ARG A 158 5.52 -20.00 -15.07
C ARG A 158 4.01 -20.05 -14.93
N LEU A 159 3.55 -20.23 -13.70
CA LEU A 159 2.16 -20.04 -13.34
C LEU A 159 1.98 -18.62 -12.81
N VAL A 160 0.84 -18.02 -13.12
CA VAL A 160 0.41 -16.74 -12.54
C VAL A 160 -0.91 -16.92 -11.82
N ALA A 161 -0.95 -16.59 -10.53
CA ALA A 161 -2.17 -16.59 -9.75
C ALA A 161 -2.72 -15.15 -9.64
N HIS A 162 -4.01 -15.01 -9.89
CA HIS A 162 -4.77 -13.77 -9.80
C HIS A 162 -5.80 -13.86 -8.67
N ARG A 163 -5.76 -12.89 -7.75
CA ARG A 163 -6.82 -12.68 -6.77
C ARG A 163 -7.50 -11.36 -7.06
N GLU A 164 -8.80 -11.41 -7.36
CA GLU A 164 -9.59 -10.18 -7.47
C GLU A 164 -9.88 -9.62 -6.09
N PHE A 165 -9.79 -8.30 -5.96
CA PHE A 165 -10.18 -7.63 -4.73
C PHE A 165 -10.78 -6.26 -5.04
N ILE A 166 -11.48 -5.72 -4.05
CA ILE A 166 -11.99 -4.36 -4.10
C ILE A 166 -10.90 -3.42 -3.62
N ASP A 167 -10.35 -2.62 -4.53
CA ASP A 167 -9.42 -1.54 -4.21
C ASP A 167 -10.22 -0.25 -4.00
N LEU A 168 -10.14 0.28 -2.79
CA LEU A 168 -10.81 1.51 -2.40
C LEU A 168 -9.75 2.60 -2.32
N ARG A 169 -10.02 3.71 -3.02
CA ARG A 169 -9.04 4.77 -3.26
C ARG A 169 -9.66 6.13 -2.99
N ALA A 170 -8.83 7.03 -2.48
CA ALA A 170 -9.15 8.43 -2.30
C ALA A 170 -8.41 9.23 -3.37
N TYR A 171 -9.14 10.03 -4.12
CA TYR A 171 -8.57 11.12 -4.90
C TYR A 171 -8.63 12.37 -4.03
N VAL A 172 -7.47 12.92 -3.72
CA VAL A 172 -7.28 14.04 -2.80
C VAL A 172 -7.01 15.28 -3.62
N PHE A 173 -7.89 16.27 -3.50
CA PHE A 173 -7.80 17.54 -4.20
C PHE A 173 -7.30 18.58 -3.21
N CYS A 174 -6.04 18.97 -3.35
CA CYS A 174 -5.40 19.96 -2.50
C CYS A 174 -5.35 21.33 -3.16
N ARG A 175 -5.21 22.36 -2.34
CA ARG A 175 -4.72 23.67 -2.77
C ARG A 175 -3.24 23.81 -2.45
N ASP A 176 -2.57 24.70 -3.17
CA ASP A 176 -1.23 25.16 -2.81
C ASP A 176 -1.30 26.35 -1.83
N HIS A 177 -0.13 26.87 -1.45
CA HIS A 177 0.00 28.02 -0.55
C HIS A 177 -0.59 29.34 -1.09
N LYS A 178 -0.86 29.43 -2.40
CA LYS A 178 -1.52 30.58 -3.04
C LYS A 178 -3.03 30.35 -3.19
N GLY A 179 -3.53 29.18 -2.79
CA GLY A 179 -4.91 28.77 -2.94
C GLY A 179 -5.23 28.19 -4.33
N GLU A 180 -4.25 27.94 -5.20
CA GLU A 180 -4.47 27.34 -6.51
C GLU A 180 -4.72 25.83 -6.38
N MET A 181 -5.61 25.29 -7.23
CA MET A 181 -5.93 23.85 -7.21
C MET A 181 -4.78 23.04 -7.80
N LEU A 182 -4.27 22.07 -7.03
CA LEU A 182 -3.30 21.10 -7.50
C LEU A 182 -3.97 19.94 -8.24
N GLU A 183 -3.18 19.27 -9.08
CA GLU A 183 -3.58 17.99 -9.68
C GLU A 183 -3.92 16.97 -8.58
N PRO A 184 -5.05 16.24 -8.69
CA PRO A 184 -5.49 15.36 -7.63
C PRO A 184 -4.55 14.17 -7.45
N GLU A 185 -4.14 13.92 -6.21
CA GLU A 185 -3.35 12.75 -5.88
C GLU A 185 -4.25 11.55 -5.55
N ARG A 186 -3.84 10.37 -6.01
CA ARG A 186 -4.56 9.12 -5.77
C ARG A 186 -3.88 8.29 -4.69
N LEU A 187 -4.49 8.19 -3.52
CA LEU A 187 -3.96 7.50 -2.35
C LEU A 187 -4.71 6.22 -2.02
N ARG A 188 -3.97 5.24 -1.50
CA ARG A 188 -4.50 4.03 -0.83
C ARG A 188 -4.37 4.25 0.66
N PHE A 189 -5.40 3.96 1.44
CA PHE A 189 -5.42 4.34 2.86
C PHE A 189 -5.89 3.24 3.82
N TYR A 190 -6.37 2.10 3.32
CA TYR A 190 -6.96 1.06 4.20
C TYR A 190 -5.97 0.48 5.22
N ARG A 191 -4.71 0.35 4.82
CA ARG A 191 -3.67 -0.21 5.69
C ARG A 191 -3.08 0.84 6.63
N THR A 192 -2.77 2.02 6.10
CA THR A 192 -2.03 3.06 6.83
C THR A 192 -2.96 4.01 7.60
N GLY A 193 -4.19 4.19 7.14
CA GLY A 193 -5.00 5.37 7.44
C GLY A 193 -4.63 6.57 6.56
N LEU A 194 -5.53 7.55 6.51
CA LEU A 194 -5.36 8.84 5.85
C LEU A 194 -5.78 9.96 6.79
N ILE A 195 -4.88 10.87 7.10
CA ILE A 195 -5.08 12.05 7.93
C ILE A 195 -5.15 13.27 7.03
N VAL A 196 -6.20 14.08 7.20
CA VAL A 196 -6.52 15.18 6.30
C VAL A 196 -6.70 16.48 7.06
N HIS A 197 -5.88 17.48 6.76
CA HIS A 197 -6.22 18.86 7.11
C HIS A 197 -7.25 19.38 6.09
N ALA A 198 -8.48 19.57 6.59
CA ALA A 198 -9.64 20.00 5.82
C ALA A 198 -9.75 21.54 5.76
N LEU A 199 -9.92 22.09 4.57
CA LEU A 199 -10.20 23.52 4.39
C LEU A 199 -11.68 23.86 4.73
N PRO A 200 -12.03 25.15 4.98
CA PRO A 200 -13.38 25.56 5.40
C PRO A 200 -14.58 25.13 4.51
N ASP A 201 -14.32 24.73 3.26
CA ASP A 201 -15.34 24.18 2.32
C ASP A 201 -15.04 22.74 1.90
N PHE A 202 -14.43 21.96 2.79
CA PHE A 202 -14.03 20.59 2.50
C PHE A 202 -15.24 19.72 2.13
N LYS A 203 -15.14 19.04 0.99
CA LYS A 203 -16.22 18.19 0.46
C LYS A 203 -15.79 16.74 0.30
N ILE A 204 -16.69 15.83 0.66
CA ILE A 204 -16.52 14.39 0.41
C ILE A 204 -17.51 13.96 -0.67
N VAL A 205 -16.98 13.56 -1.82
CA VAL A 205 -17.73 12.93 -2.91
C VAL A 205 -17.56 11.43 -2.80
N ASP A 206 -18.62 10.70 -2.46
CA ASP A 206 -18.60 9.25 -2.42
C ASP A 206 -19.21 8.66 -3.70
N SER A 207 -18.38 8.01 -4.52
CA SER A 207 -18.82 7.31 -5.73
C SER A 207 -18.58 5.80 -5.65
N ARG A 208 -18.42 5.23 -4.44
CA ARG A 208 -18.18 3.79 -4.25
C ARG A 208 -19.32 2.91 -4.79
N GLN A 209 -20.55 3.43 -4.83
CA GLN A 209 -21.72 2.71 -5.36
C GLN A 209 -21.89 2.83 -6.87
N LYS A 210 -21.12 3.67 -7.57
CA LYS A 210 -21.26 3.82 -9.02
C LYS A 210 -20.64 2.61 -9.74
N PRO A 211 -21.42 1.83 -10.51
CA PRO A 211 -20.91 0.68 -11.22
C PRO A 211 -19.89 1.13 -12.29
N ARG A 212 -18.65 0.66 -12.18
CA ARG A 212 -17.63 0.85 -13.23
C ARG A 212 -17.65 -0.34 -14.18
N LYS A 213 -17.51 -0.05 -15.48
CA LYS A 213 -17.39 -1.05 -16.55
C LYS A 213 -16.27 -2.04 -16.21
N ARG A 214 -16.57 -3.35 -16.28
CA ARG A 214 -15.53 -4.40 -16.17
C ARG A 214 -14.48 -4.13 -17.24
N ARG A 215 -13.20 -4.27 -16.90
CA ARG A 215 -12.14 -4.18 -17.89
C ARG A 215 -12.19 -5.41 -18.81
N ASN A 216 -11.90 -5.21 -20.09
CA ASN A 216 -11.88 -6.26 -21.12
C ASN A 216 -10.65 -7.19 -21.03
N ASP A 217 -9.69 -6.93 -20.14
CA ASP A 217 -8.44 -7.67 -20.00
C ASP A 217 -8.49 -8.81 -18.96
N ALA A 218 -9.68 -9.33 -18.67
CA ALA A 218 -9.85 -10.45 -17.75
C ALA A 218 -9.34 -11.74 -18.41
N TYR A 219 -8.41 -12.45 -17.76
CA TYR A 219 -7.98 -13.77 -18.20
C TYR A 219 -9.16 -14.75 -18.08
N THR A 220 -9.49 -15.42 -19.18
CA THR A 220 -10.54 -16.44 -19.24
C THR A 220 -9.94 -17.84 -19.07
N ASN A 221 -10.72 -18.79 -18.55
CA ASN A 221 -10.36 -20.21 -18.43
C ASN A 221 -9.13 -20.46 -17.50
N PRO A 222 -9.27 -20.27 -16.18
CA PRO A 222 -8.21 -20.62 -15.25
C PRO A 222 -7.95 -22.14 -15.25
N LEU A 223 -6.68 -22.51 -15.04
CA LEU A 223 -6.28 -23.90 -14.81
C LEU A 223 -6.78 -24.42 -13.47
N ALA A 224 -6.86 -23.53 -12.48
CA ALA A 224 -7.35 -23.79 -11.12
C ALA A 224 -8.03 -22.54 -10.54
N ASP A 225 -9.10 -22.73 -9.78
CA ASP A 225 -9.88 -21.68 -9.12
C ASP A 225 -10.40 -22.18 -7.75
N ASN A 226 -9.80 -21.69 -6.67
CA ASN A 226 -10.25 -22.03 -5.31
C ASN A 226 -11.25 -21.02 -4.72
N GLY A 227 -11.91 -20.23 -5.58
CA GLY A 227 -12.84 -19.16 -5.18
C GLY A 227 -12.16 -17.86 -4.72
N VAL A 228 -10.85 -17.90 -4.44
CA VAL A 228 -10.05 -16.72 -4.08
C VAL A 228 -9.00 -16.43 -5.15
N TRP A 229 -8.22 -17.45 -5.52
CA TRP A 229 -7.14 -17.38 -6.49
C TRP A 229 -7.51 -18.13 -7.76
N LYS A 230 -7.28 -17.48 -8.89
CA LYS A 230 -7.41 -18.04 -10.24
C LYS A 230 -6.03 -18.18 -10.87
N VAL A 231 -5.65 -19.39 -11.24
CA VAL A 231 -4.31 -19.70 -11.75
C VAL A 231 -4.34 -19.87 -13.26
N TYR A 232 -3.34 -19.31 -13.94
CA TYR A 232 -3.17 -19.39 -15.39
C TYR A 232 -1.73 -19.77 -15.73
N LYS A 233 -1.53 -20.41 -16.89
CA LYS A 233 -0.19 -20.50 -17.49
C LYS A 233 0.19 -19.11 -18.00
N LYS A 234 1.35 -18.60 -17.58
CA LYS A 234 1.89 -17.34 -18.08
C LYS A 234 2.28 -17.53 -19.55
N LYS A 235 1.82 -16.62 -20.41
CA LYS A 235 2.25 -16.55 -21.81
C LYS A 235 3.70 -16.10 -21.90
#